data_AF-A0A942MXU0-F1
#
_entry.id   AF-A0A942MXU0-F1
#
_cell.length_a   1.000
_cell.length_b   1.000
_cell.length_c   1.000
_cell.angle_alpha   90.00
_cell.angle_beta   90.00
_cell.angle_gamma   90.00
#
_symmetry.space_group_name_H-M   'P 1'
#
loop_
_entity.id
_entity.type
_entity.pdbx_description
1 polymer ?
#
loop_
_entity_poly.entity_id
_entity_poly.type
_entity_poly.pdbx_seq_one_letter_code
_entity_poly.pdbx_strand_id
1 'polypeptide(L)'
;MKDYYRTLNITKNATVAEIKKAYFAFVRKYPPDRHPDEFMKIREAYEVLVDENTRQQYDAVDSMPDIVKVYFKEGQKALENGAVAEAIRLLEQVVKAYPRFSVVKSLLGDAYLENENSGKAIRIFEELATDERNNAGFARQLAQAYALRGWYKKAVEQFNRALSLDEDNISLWLGLIDCYLASKDFENAKETVQNGLDVSNQKGWDNLELYFHIVQIDIFSGDHINMKKHLEEMKNKALEKDEEKAHVAWFLGTLSKKIQDIGLYEESAATIEAAFALQPDDEELYKIKREIDAQYGIYAQLRKLEEDTAIKSSLAEMLEFELHICGNKYCLDCKVTQLFFEMDVIAEIMPYRKDILRLKNSYPELYNLKKDFFDSVLNHKKEEYLFDIYRKKINKYKKLCPERFELDDANEYEYYNQKPYRRPEPKVGRNDPCPCGSGKKYKKCCGGS
;
A
#
# COMPACT_ATOMS: atom_id res chain seq x y z
N MET A 1 4.72 33.95 13.43
CA MET A 1 4.83 33.28 14.73
C MET A 1 3.64 32.37 14.83
N LYS A 2 3.86 31.06 15.00
CA LYS A 2 2.77 30.13 15.30
C LYS A 2 2.08 30.63 16.55
N ASP A 3 0.78 30.90 16.45
CA ASP A 3 -0.05 31.28 17.59
C ASP A 3 -0.69 30.01 18.12
N TYR A 4 -0.05 29.39 19.12
CA TYR A 4 -0.49 28.11 19.68
C TYR A 4 -1.87 28.22 20.35
N TYR A 5 -2.19 29.39 20.90
CA TYR A 5 -3.51 29.66 21.45
C TYR A 5 -4.56 29.65 20.35
N ARG A 6 -4.27 30.25 19.19
CA ARG A 6 -5.13 30.20 18.01
C ARG A 6 -5.22 28.79 17.41
N THR A 7 -4.12 28.03 17.37
CA THR A 7 -4.12 26.63 16.88
C THR A 7 -5.09 25.76 17.65
N LEU A 8 -5.12 25.90 18.98
CA LEU A 8 -6.06 25.19 19.85
C LEU A 8 -7.37 25.94 20.10
N ASN A 9 -7.61 27.08 19.42
CA ASN A 9 -8.79 27.92 19.56
C ASN A 9 -9.16 28.24 21.03
N ILE A 10 -8.16 28.65 21.81
CA ILE A 10 -8.27 29.00 23.23
C ILE A 10 -7.65 30.37 23.50
N THR A 11 -7.90 30.91 24.69
CA THR A 11 -7.33 32.19 25.13
C THR A 11 -6.06 31.99 25.96
N LYS A 12 -5.26 33.06 26.12
CA LYS A 12 -4.06 33.05 26.98
C LYS A 12 -4.33 32.72 28.45
N ASN A 13 -5.57 32.87 28.91
CA ASN A 13 -5.97 32.56 30.29
C ASN A 13 -6.55 31.15 30.45
N ALA A 14 -6.51 30.32 29.40
CA ALA A 14 -7.06 28.97 29.45
C ALA A 14 -6.35 28.12 30.52
N THR A 15 -7.14 27.39 31.29
CA THR A 15 -6.69 26.41 32.26
C THR A 15 -6.09 25.18 31.56
N VAL A 16 -5.30 24.38 32.28
CA VAL A 16 -4.76 23.11 31.77
C VAL A 16 -5.87 22.18 31.30
N ALA A 17 -7.01 22.16 32.01
CA ALA A 17 -8.18 21.37 31.63
C ALA A 17 -8.80 21.83 30.29
N GLU A 18 -8.87 23.15 30.04
CA GLU A 18 -9.35 23.68 28.76
C GLU A 18 -8.39 23.39 27.62
N ILE A 19 -7.07 23.44 27.86
CA ILE A 19 -6.03 23.07 26.88
C ILE A 19 -6.16 21.59 26.50
N LYS A 20 -6.24 20.69 27.49
CA LYS A 20 -6.45 19.25 27.25
C LYS A 20 -7.75 19.00 26.47
N LYS A 21 -8.85 19.63 26.88
CA LYS A 21 -10.14 19.51 26.19
C LYS A 21 -10.06 19.97 24.72
N ALA A 22 -9.38 21.07 24.46
CA ALA A 22 -9.17 21.58 23.11
C ALA A 22 -8.33 20.60 22.27
N TYR A 23 -7.22 20.10 22.81
CA TYR A 23 -6.37 19.11 22.15
C TYR A 23 -7.17 17.88 21.71
N PHE A 24 -7.94 17.25 22.61
CA PHE A 24 -8.74 16.06 22.25
C PHE A 24 -9.87 16.35 21.26
N ALA A 25 -10.43 17.55 21.26
CA ALA A 25 -11.41 17.95 20.24
C ALA A 25 -10.76 18.11 18.86
N PHE A 26 -9.55 18.67 18.82
CA PHE A 26 -8.81 18.87 17.57
C PHE A 26 -8.20 17.59 17.01
N VAL A 27 -7.71 16.67 17.86
CA VAL A 27 -7.24 15.35 17.43
C VAL A 27 -8.37 14.56 16.77
N ARG A 28 -9.57 14.55 17.38
CA ARG A 28 -10.75 13.93 16.75
C ARG A 28 -11.08 14.51 15.39
N LYS A 29 -10.89 15.82 15.22
CA LYS A 29 -11.19 16.52 13.97
C LYS A 29 -10.10 16.34 12.91
N TYR A 30 -8.85 16.23 13.35
CA TYR A 30 -7.66 16.13 12.51
C TYR A 30 -6.80 14.95 12.99
N PRO A 31 -7.26 13.72 12.76
CA PRO A 31 -6.52 12.53 13.13
C PRO A 31 -5.23 12.40 12.29
N PRO A 32 -4.16 11.80 12.85
CA PRO A 32 -2.82 11.77 12.25
C PRO A 32 -2.74 11.04 10.91
N ASP A 33 -3.60 10.06 10.68
CA ASP A 33 -3.69 9.27 9.44
C ASP A 33 -4.12 10.10 8.20
N ARG A 34 -5.06 11.04 8.41
CA ARG A 34 -5.71 11.82 7.35
C ARG A 34 -5.17 13.25 7.30
N HIS A 35 -4.76 13.77 8.45
CA HIS A 35 -4.31 15.15 8.65
C HIS A 35 -2.98 15.20 9.42
N PRO A 36 -1.90 14.54 8.93
CA PRO A 36 -0.64 14.44 9.65
C PRO A 36 -0.03 15.82 9.96
N ASP A 37 -0.11 16.76 9.03
CA ASP A 37 0.46 18.11 9.18
C ASP A 37 -0.31 18.94 10.22
N GLU A 38 -1.64 18.88 10.20
CA GLU A 38 -2.48 19.55 11.21
C GLU A 38 -2.27 18.91 12.59
N PHE A 39 -2.27 17.57 12.66
CA PHE A 39 -2.05 16.83 13.89
C PHE A 39 -0.72 17.21 14.54
N MET A 40 0.36 17.29 13.75
CA MET A 40 1.67 17.72 14.24
C MET A 40 1.61 19.13 14.87
N LYS A 41 0.94 20.07 14.22
CA LYS A 41 0.76 21.45 14.73
C LYS A 41 -0.07 21.49 16.01
N ILE A 42 -1.13 20.68 16.08
CA ILE A 42 -2.03 20.57 17.24
C ILE A 42 -1.27 19.99 18.44
N ARG A 43 -0.49 18.92 18.22
CA ARG A 43 0.36 18.30 19.23
C ARG A 43 1.43 19.26 19.74
N GLU A 44 2.14 19.95 18.84
CA GLU A 44 3.17 20.94 19.22
C GLU A 44 2.57 22.07 20.08
N ALA A 45 1.41 22.60 19.69
CA ALA A 45 0.70 23.61 20.47
C ALA A 45 0.28 23.07 21.85
N TYR A 46 -0.20 21.84 21.92
CA TYR A 46 -0.57 21.19 23.18
C TYR A 46 0.64 21.02 24.11
N GLU A 47 1.72 20.43 23.61
CA GLU A 47 2.94 20.14 24.41
C GLU A 47 3.58 21.40 24.99
N VAL A 48 3.56 22.52 24.24
CA VAL A 48 4.10 23.80 24.72
C VAL A 48 3.14 24.51 25.68
N LEU A 49 1.83 24.38 25.52
CA LEU A 49 0.87 25.13 26.35
C LEU A 49 0.43 24.38 27.62
N VAL A 50 0.47 23.05 27.63
CA VAL A 50 0.00 22.23 28.75
C VAL A 50 0.94 22.30 29.96
N ASP A 51 2.25 22.42 29.71
CA ASP A 51 3.27 22.56 30.75
C ASP A 51 3.49 24.04 31.10
N GLU A 52 3.49 24.35 32.39
CA GLU A 52 3.51 25.73 32.87
C GLU A 52 4.79 26.46 32.48
N ASN A 53 5.94 25.80 32.58
CA ASN A 53 7.22 26.41 32.29
C ASN A 53 7.36 26.70 30.79
N THR A 54 7.12 25.71 29.93
CA THR A 54 7.15 25.91 28.48
C THR A 54 6.15 26.96 28.00
N ARG A 55 4.94 27.01 28.58
CA ARG A 55 3.95 28.05 28.29
C ARG A 55 4.45 29.45 28.68
N GLN A 56 5.00 29.60 29.88
CA GLN A 56 5.57 30.88 30.33
C GLN A 56 6.72 31.34 29.43
N GLN A 57 7.60 30.42 29.05
CA GLN A 57 8.71 30.73 28.13
C GLN A 57 8.20 31.13 26.75
N TYR A 58 7.18 30.44 26.23
CA TYR A 58 6.53 30.77 24.96
C TYR A 58 5.91 32.18 24.99
N ASP A 59 5.20 32.53 26.06
CA ASP A 59 4.62 33.88 26.22
C ASP A 59 5.69 34.96 26.42
N ALA A 60 6.85 34.61 26.98
CA ALA A 60 7.97 35.53 27.18
C ALA A 60 8.76 35.84 25.90
N VAL A 61 8.52 35.12 24.79
CA VAL A 61 9.27 35.34 23.53
C VAL A 61 9.11 36.77 23.00
N ASP A 62 7.93 37.38 23.14
CA ASP A 62 7.73 38.76 22.68
C ASP A 62 8.48 39.80 23.53
N SER A 63 8.93 39.41 24.73
CA SER A 63 9.76 40.24 25.62
C SER A 63 11.27 40.11 25.34
N MET A 64 11.68 39.28 24.37
CA MET A 64 13.08 39.20 23.92
C MET A 64 13.52 40.51 23.24
N PRO A 65 14.82 40.88 23.30
CA PRO A 65 15.38 41.95 22.50
C PRO A 65 15.03 41.77 21.02
N ASP A 66 14.77 42.88 20.31
CA ASP A 66 14.25 42.84 18.94
C ASP A 66 15.07 41.96 18.00
N ILE A 67 16.41 42.03 18.10
CA ILE A 67 17.29 41.20 17.27
C ILE A 67 17.15 39.70 17.55
N VAL A 68 16.98 39.31 18.82
CA VAL A 68 16.81 37.89 19.20
C VAL A 68 15.43 37.39 18.79
N LYS A 69 14.41 38.24 18.96
CA LYS A 69 13.04 37.97 18.49
C LYS A 69 12.99 37.77 16.98
N VAL A 70 13.76 38.56 16.20
CA VAL A 70 13.91 38.36 14.75
C VAL A 70 14.54 37.01 14.45
N TYR A 71 15.65 36.65 15.10
CA TYR A 71 16.27 35.33 14.90
C TYR A 71 15.32 34.17 15.24
N PHE A 72 14.54 34.30 16.31
CA PHE A 72 13.55 33.29 16.67
C PHE A 72 12.43 33.17 15.62
N LYS A 73 11.84 34.29 15.19
CA LYS A 73 10.73 34.30 14.23
C LYS A 73 11.16 33.82 12.84
N GLU A 74 12.32 34.26 12.36
CA GLU A 74 12.87 33.80 11.08
C GLU A 74 13.35 32.35 11.17
N GLY A 75 13.88 31.91 12.31
CA GLY A 75 14.25 30.51 12.54
C GLY A 75 13.04 29.56 12.48
N GLN A 76 11.93 29.92 13.13
CA GLN A 76 10.66 29.18 13.04
C GLN A 76 10.15 29.11 11.59
N LYS A 77 10.14 30.24 10.90
CA LYS A 77 9.67 30.33 9.51
C LYS A 77 10.58 29.53 8.56
N ALA A 78 11.88 29.53 8.79
CA ALA A 78 12.82 28.73 8.03
C ALA A 78 12.53 27.23 8.19
N LEU A 79 12.25 26.77 9.41
CA LEU A 79 11.87 25.39 9.67
C LEU A 79 10.57 25.00 8.96
N GLU A 80 9.53 25.84 9.05
CA GLU A 80 8.25 25.62 8.34
C GLU A 80 8.40 25.52 6.82
N ASN A 81 9.36 26.23 6.24
CA ASN A 81 9.63 26.19 4.80
C ASN A 81 10.64 25.09 4.40
N GLY A 82 11.07 24.24 5.34
CA GLY A 82 12.09 23.21 5.11
C GLY A 82 13.50 23.77 4.88
N ALA A 83 13.75 25.05 5.18
CA ALA A 83 15.07 25.68 5.12
C ALA A 83 15.89 25.36 6.39
N VAL A 84 16.12 24.07 6.63
CA VAL A 84 16.60 23.55 7.92
C VAL A 84 17.96 24.11 8.33
N ALA A 85 18.91 24.23 7.40
CA ALA A 85 20.23 24.78 7.69
C ALA A 85 20.17 26.25 8.15
N GLU A 86 19.27 27.05 7.58
CA GLU A 86 19.04 28.42 7.99
C GLU A 86 18.36 28.47 9.37
N ALA A 87 17.37 27.62 9.60
CA ALA A 87 16.69 27.49 10.89
C ALA A 87 17.70 27.20 12.02
N ILE A 88 18.58 26.21 11.83
CA ILE A 88 19.64 25.87 12.80
C ILE A 88 20.51 27.09 13.11
N ARG A 89 21.03 27.77 12.08
CA ARG A 89 21.93 28.93 12.25
C ARG A 89 21.26 30.05 13.06
N LEU A 90 19.98 30.32 12.79
CA LEU A 90 19.22 31.38 13.47
C LEU A 90 18.89 30.97 14.91
N LEU A 91 18.41 29.74 15.13
CA LEU A 91 18.04 29.23 16.45
C LEU A 91 19.26 29.08 17.38
N GLU A 92 20.44 28.76 16.86
CA GLU A 92 21.68 28.77 17.64
C GLU A 92 22.01 30.14 18.23
N GLN A 93 21.70 31.24 17.51
CA GLN A 93 21.87 32.60 18.06
C GLN A 93 20.89 32.85 19.20
N VAL A 94 19.66 32.33 19.11
CA VAL A 94 18.66 32.48 20.16
C VAL A 94 19.06 31.67 21.40
N VAL A 95 19.47 30.41 21.23
CA VAL A 95 19.93 29.55 22.35
C VAL A 95 21.17 30.15 23.02
N LYS A 96 22.08 30.78 22.28
CA LYS A 96 23.24 31.48 22.86
C LYS A 96 22.83 32.66 23.76
N ALA A 97 21.79 33.40 23.38
CA ALA A 97 21.27 34.51 24.17
C ALA A 97 20.39 34.04 25.34
N TYR A 98 19.64 32.95 25.14
CA TYR A 98 18.70 32.37 26.10
C TYR A 98 18.96 30.88 26.35
N PRO A 99 20.10 30.51 26.97
CA PRO A 99 20.50 29.12 27.14
C PRO A 99 19.65 28.33 28.14
N ARG A 100 18.69 28.98 28.81
CA ARG A 100 17.73 28.34 29.73
C ARG A 100 16.31 28.26 29.15
N PHE A 101 16.09 28.74 27.92
CA PHE A 101 14.79 28.58 27.26
C PHE A 101 14.69 27.25 26.55
N SER A 102 13.99 26.35 27.22
CA SER A 102 13.63 25.00 26.81
C SER A 102 12.85 24.99 25.51
N VAL A 103 11.91 25.92 25.30
CA VAL A 103 11.14 26.04 24.05
C VAL A 103 12.03 26.34 22.83
N VAL A 104 13.11 27.10 23.02
CA VAL A 104 14.05 27.41 21.92
C VAL A 104 14.98 26.23 21.68
N LYS A 105 15.46 25.59 22.75
CA LYS A 105 16.28 24.39 22.67
C LYS A 105 15.52 23.25 21.98
N SER A 106 14.26 23.01 22.33
CA SER A 106 13.46 21.95 21.73
C SER A 106 13.31 22.17 20.22
N LEU A 107 13.01 23.40 19.80
CA LEU A 107 12.91 23.77 18.39
C LEU A 107 14.25 23.60 17.63
N LEU A 108 15.38 23.91 18.28
CA LEU A 108 16.71 23.62 17.71
C LEU A 108 16.97 22.12 17.61
N GLY A 109 16.52 21.33 18.60
CA GLY A 109 16.56 19.87 18.58
C GLY A 109 15.77 19.29 17.40
N ASP A 110 14.55 19.78 17.18
CA ASP A 110 13.70 19.39 16.05
C ASP A 110 14.36 19.73 14.70
N ALA A 111 14.92 20.95 14.57
CA ALA A 111 15.69 21.33 13.38
C ALA A 111 16.90 20.42 13.13
N TYR A 112 17.57 19.96 14.19
CA TYR A 112 18.65 18.98 14.05
C TYR A 112 18.16 17.58 13.64
N LEU A 113 16.97 17.15 14.06
CA LEU A 113 16.37 15.91 13.58
C LEU A 113 16.03 15.98 12.09
N GLU A 114 15.40 17.07 11.64
CA GLU A 114 15.06 17.29 10.23
C GLU A 114 16.31 17.35 9.33
N ASN A 115 17.45 17.81 9.86
CA ASN A 115 18.73 17.81 9.17
C ASN A 115 19.51 16.49 9.32
N GLU A 116 18.84 15.39 9.71
CA GLU A 116 19.42 14.06 9.95
C GLU A 116 20.57 14.02 10.98
N ASN A 117 20.75 15.09 11.77
CA ASN A 117 21.78 15.19 12.78
C ASN A 117 21.25 14.71 14.15
N SER A 118 20.86 13.44 14.17
CA SER A 118 20.26 12.81 15.34
C SER A 118 21.14 12.90 16.60
N GLY A 119 22.48 12.91 16.44
CA GLY A 119 23.40 12.97 17.57
C GLY A 119 23.34 14.31 18.34
N LYS A 120 23.25 15.44 17.63
CA LYS A 120 23.08 16.76 18.28
C LYS A 120 21.69 16.90 18.89
N ALA A 121 20.66 16.45 18.17
CA ALA A 121 19.29 16.45 18.67
C ALA A 121 19.14 15.64 19.97
N ILE A 122 19.67 14.41 20.01
CA ILE A 122 19.63 13.55 21.21
C ILE A 122 20.26 14.28 22.40
N ARG A 123 21.41 14.93 22.25
CA ARG A 123 22.06 15.66 23.36
C ARG A 123 21.18 16.76 23.92
N ILE A 124 20.54 17.53 23.03
CA ILE A 124 19.61 18.59 23.44
C ILE A 124 18.42 18.00 24.19
N PHE A 125 17.82 16.93 23.67
CA PHE A 125 16.66 16.31 24.30
C PHE A 125 17.00 15.55 25.59
N GLU A 126 18.20 14.98 25.72
CA GLU A 126 18.72 14.41 26.97
C GLU A 126 18.85 15.49 28.04
N GLU A 127 19.39 16.67 27.69
CA GLU A 127 19.48 17.82 28.58
C GLU A 127 18.08 18.28 29.03
N LEU A 128 17.16 18.51 28.08
CA LEU A 128 15.80 18.94 28.37
C LEU A 128 15.03 17.95 29.24
N ALA A 129 15.08 16.66 28.90
CA ALA A 129 14.38 15.61 29.66
C ALA A 129 15.01 15.34 31.04
N THR A 130 16.27 15.79 31.26
CA THR A 130 16.97 15.72 32.55
C THR A 130 16.63 16.92 33.43
N ASP A 131 16.64 18.12 32.86
CA ASP A 131 16.37 19.38 33.57
C ASP A 131 14.89 19.49 33.96
N GLU A 132 13.99 19.08 33.06
CA GLU A 132 12.54 19.16 33.26
C GLU A 132 11.92 17.77 33.30
N ARG A 133 12.19 17.05 34.39
CA ARG A 133 11.88 15.62 34.45
C ARG A 133 10.40 15.25 34.34
N ASN A 134 9.52 16.19 34.66
CA ASN A 134 8.07 15.99 34.66
C ASN A 134 7.40 16.51 33.37
N ASN A 135 8.18 16.85 32.34
CA ASN A 135 7.66 17.27 31.04
C ASN A 135 7.53 16.06 30.10
N ALA A 136 6.29 15.64 29.82
CA ALA A 136 5.99 14.51 28.94
C ALA A 136 6.46 14.76 27.48
N GLY A 137 6.35 15.99 26.99
CA GLY A 137 6.76 16.37 25.64
C GLY A 137 8.25 16.19 25.40
N PHE A 138 9.10 16.55 26.36
CA PHE A 138 10.56 16.35 26.24
C PHE A 138 10.96 14.88 26.32
N ALA A 139 10.30 14.09 27.17
CA ALA A 139 10.50 12.64 27.17
C ALA A 139 10.12 12.02 25.81
N ARG A 140 9.01 12.46 25.21
CA ARG A 140 8.58 12.05 23.87
C ARG A 140 9.58 12.46 22.78
N GLN A 141 10.07 13.70 22.78
CA GLN A 141 11.06 14.17 21.80
C GLN A 141 12.35 13.36 21.87
N LEU A 142 12.82 13.06 23.09
CA LEU A 142 13.97 12.18 23.28
C LEU A 142 13.70 10.75 22.79
N ALA A 143 12.51 10.21 23.08
CA ALA A 143 12.09 8.90 22.60
C ALA A 143 12.10 8.83 21.06
N GLN A 144 11.54 9.84 20.40
CA GLN A 144 11.51 9.94 18.94
C GLN A 144 12.92 10.05 18.35
N ALA A 145 13.80 10.86 18.96
CA ALA A 145 15.19 10.98 18.52
C ALA A 145 15.96 9.65 18.66
N TYR A 146 15.71 8.88 19.73
CA TYR A 146 16.25 7.54 19.90
C TYR A 146 15.69 6.55 18.86
N ALA A 147 14.39 6.57 18.59
CA ALA A 147 13.75 5.70 17.61
C ALA A 147 14.30 5.95 16.19
N LEU A 148 14.43 7.21 15.78
CA LEU A 148 15.04 7.59 14.49
C LEU A 148 16.50 7.13 14.36
N ARG A 149 17.21 6.99 15.48
CA ARG A 149 18.58 6.47 15.52
C ARG A 149 18.63 4.93 15.58
N GLY A 150 17.50 4.25 15.69
CA GLY A 150 17.38 2.80 15.86
C GLY A 150 17.63 2.30 17.29
N TRP A 151 17.65 3.19 18.29
CA TRP A 151 17.85 2.85 19.70
C TRP A 151 16.51 2.53 20.39
N TYR A 152 15.77 1.56 19.86
CA TYR A 152 14.39 1.27 20.23
C TYR A 152 14.18 1.01 21.73
N LYS A 153 15.10 0.29 22.40
CA LYS A 153 14.99 0.06 23.85
C LYS A 153 14.96 1.36 24.67
N LYS A 154 15.85 2.30 24.34
CA LYS A 154 15.89 3.61 24.99
C LYS A 154 14.67 4.45 24.63
N ALA A 155 14.19 4.35 23.40
CA ALA A 155 12.96 5.03 22.97
C ALA A 155 11.75 4.54 23.77
N VAL A 156 11.57 3.23 23.90
CA VAL A 156 10.50 2.61 24.71
C VAL A 156 10.55 3.09 26.17
N GLU A 157 11.74 3.12 26.79
CA GLU A 157 11.89 3.65 28.16
C GLU A 157 11.38 5.09 28.30
N GLN A 158 11.72 5.95 27.34
CA GLN A 158 11.29 7.35 27.37
C GLN A 158 9.82 7.53 27.00
N PHE A 159 9.25 6.71 26.11
CA PHE A 159 7.82 6.72 25.84
C PHE A 159 6.99 6.24 27.04
N ASN A 160 7.40 5.16 27.72
CA ASN A 160 6.75 4.72 28.95
C ASN A 160 6.80 5.77 30.05
N ARG A 161 7.92 6.48 30.16
CA ARG A 161 8.03 7.64 31.06
C ARG A 161 7.07 8.77 30.64
N ALA A 162 7.00 9.12 29.36
CA ALA A 162 6.07 10.14 28.87
C ALA A 162 4.61 9.74 29.18
N LEU A 163 4.25 8.48 28.95
CA LEU A 163 2.93 7.93 29.27
C LEU A 163 2.62 8.00 30.77
N SER A 164 3.59 7.75 31.65
CA SER A 164 3.39 7.91 33.11
C SER A 164 3.09 9.35 33.54
N LEU A 165 3.44 10.33 32.70
CA LEU A 165 3.21 11.76 32.96
C LEU A 165 1.92 12.27 32.30
N ASP A 166 1.53 11.72 31.14
CA ASP A 166 0.35 12.16 30.38
C ASP A 166 -0.29 11.01 29.58
N GLU A 167 -0.80 10.00 30.28
CA GLU A 167 -1.39 8.78 29.67
C GLU A 167 -2.63 9.04 28.79
N ASP A 168 -3.20 10.25 28.84
CA ASP A 168 -4.32 10.67 27.99
C ASP A 168 -3.88 11.09 26.58
N ASN A 169 -2.58 11.34 26.38
CA ASN A 169 -2.07 11.85 25.12
C ASN A 169 -1.84 10.70 24.13
N ILE A 170 -2.77 10.55 23.18
CA ILE A 170 -2.71 9.54 22.12
C ILE A 170 -1.38 9.49 21.38
N SER A 171 -0.72 10.64 21.17
CA SER A 171 0.54 10.70 20.43
C SER A 171 1.68 9.93 21.12
N LEU A 172 1.59 9.73 22.44
CA LEU A 172 2.55 8.95 23.20
C LEU A 172 2.34 7.46 23.01
N TRP A 173 1.07 7.00 23.00
CA TRP A 173 0.71 5.63 22.67
C TRP A 173 1.12 5.28 21.24
N LEU A 174 0.78 6.13 20.27
CA LEU A 174 1.15 5.94 18.87
C LEU A 174 2.67 5.90 18.69
N GLY A 175 3.42 6.81 19.33
CA GLY A 175 4.88 6.79 19.27
C GLY A 175 5.50 5.52 19.85
N LEU A 176 4.92 4.96 20.92
CA LEU A 176 5.36 3.69 21.49
C LEU A 176 5.04 2.50 20.57
N ILE A 177 3.85 2.47 19.98
CA ILE A 177 3.43 1.47 18.98
C ILE A 177 4.38 1.50 17.79
N ASP A 178 4.61 2.67 17.20
CA ASP A 178 5.53 2.86 16.08
C ASP A 178 6.94 2.37 16.41
N CYS A 179 7.40 2.63 17.63
CA CYS A 179 8.70 2.16 18.10
C CYS A 179 8.77 0.61 18.12
N TYR A 180 7.74 -0.05 18.62
CA TYR A 180 7.68 -1.52 18.61
C TYR A 180 7.59 -2.08 17.20
N LEU A 181 6.76 -1.48 16.33
CA LEU A 181 6.66 -1.88 14.92
C LEU A 181 7.98 -1.71 14.15
N ALA A 182 8.67 -0.59 14.35
CA ALA A 182 9.99 -0.37 13.76
C ALA A 182 11.04 -1.39 14.24
N SER A 183 10.89 -1.88 15.47
CA SER A 183 11.71 -2.95 16.03
C SER A 183 11.23 -4.38 15.68
N LYS A 184 10.11 -4.51 14.95
CA LYS A 184 9.42 -5.77 14.59
C LYS A 184 8.91 -6.57 15.78
N ASP A 185 8.65 -5.90 16.90
CA ASP A 185 8.14 -6.50 18.13
C ASP A 185 6.61 -6.40 18.15
N PHE A 186 5.96 -7.29 17.39
CA PHE A 186 4.51 -7.25 17.21
C PHE A 186 3.73 -7.58 18.48
N GLU A 187 4.26 -8.41 19.37
CA GLU A 187 3.58 -8.76 20.62
C GLU A 187 3.44 -7.54 21.53
N ASN A 188 4.55 -6.85 21.81
CA ASN A 188 4.52 -5.64 22.63
C ASN A 188 3.75 -4.50 21.95
N ALA A 189 3.76 -4.43 20.61
CA ALA A 189 2.91 -3.48 19.89
C ALA A 189 1.42 -3.75 20.15
N LYS A 190 0.95 -5.01 20.04
CA LYS A 190 -0.45 -5.37 20.33
C LYS A 190 -0.81 -5.09 21.79
N GLU A 191 0.05 -5.47 22.73
CA GLU A 191 -0.16 -5.20 24.16
C GLU A 191 -0.27 -3.69 24.43
N THR A 192 0.60 -2.88 23.80
CA THR A 192 0.55 -1.42 23.92
C THR A 192 -0.76 -0.85 23.41
N VAL A 193 -1.25 -1.33 22.26
CA VAL A 193 -2.55 -0.90 21.72
C VAL A 193 -3.67 -1.26 22.69
N GLN A 194 -3.69 -2.48 23.23
CA GLN A 194 -4.72 -2.92 24.19
C GLN A 194 -4.69 -2.08 25.47
N ASN A 195 -3.51 -1.81 26.03
CA ASN A 195 -3.35 -0.96 27.20
C ASN A 195 -3.88 0.46 26.92
N GLY A 196 -3.57 1.02 25.75
CA GLY A 196 -4.10 2.32 25.32
C GLY A 196 -5.62 2.32 25.17
N LEU A 197 -6.20 1.25 24.61
CA LEU A 197 -7.65 1.09 24.49
C LEU A 197 -8.33 1.00 25.86
N ASP A 198 -7.73 0.28 26.81
CA ASP A 198 -8.24 0.14 28.18
C ASP A 198 -8.24 1.50 28.91
N VAL A 199 -7.15 2.26 28.81
CA VAL A 199 -7.07 3.63 29.36
C VAL A 199 -8.09 4.54 28.68
N SER A 200 -8.23 4.46 27.37
CA SER A 200 -9.20 5.25 26.61
C SER A 200 -10.64 4.94 27.03
N ASN A 201 -10.98 3.67 27.24
CA ASN A 201 -12.30 3.23 27.70
C ASN A 201 -12.59 3.72 29.12
N GLN A 202 -11.60 3.63 30.03
CA GLN A 202 -11.74 4.07 31.42
C GLN A 202 -11.94 5.59 31.52
N LYS A 203 -11.25 6.35 30.67
CA LYS A 203 -11.23 7.82 30.73
C LYS A 203 -12.15 8.50 29.74
N GLY A 204 -12.74 7.76 28.81
CA GLY A 204 -13.71 8.27 27.84
C GLY A 204 -13.12 9.25 26.82
N TRP A 205 -11.85 9.06 26.41
CA TRP A 205 -11.23 9.81 25.31
C TRP A 205 -11.21 9.00 24.00
N ASP A 206 -10.73 9.61 22.91
CA ASP A 206 -10.82 9.09 21.54
C ASP A 206 -9.79 7.99 21.23
N ASN A 207 -10.23 6.85 20.69
CA ASN A 207 -9.38 5.71 20.35
C ASN A 207 -9.53 5.22 18.90
N LEU A 208 -10.10 6.04 18.00
CA LEU A 208 -10.09 5.85 16.54
C LEU A 208 -8.83 5.15 16.02
N GLU A 209 -7.72 5.82 16.30
CA GLU A 209 -6.39 5.45 15.84
C GLU A 209 -5.89 4.12 16.40
N LEU A 210 -6.20 3.81 17.66
CA LEU A 210 -5.73 2.57 18.28
C LEU A 210 -6.37 1.34 17.61
N TYR A 211 -7.65 1.43 17.24
CA TYR A 211 -8.30 0.37 16.46
C TYR A 211 -7.71 0.22 15.05
N PHE A 212 -7.31 1.33 14.42
CA PHE A 212 -6.62 1.25 13.13
C PHE A 212 -5.29 0.51 13.26
N HIS A 213 -4.51 0.82 14.30
CA HIS A 213 -3.23 0.16 14.53
C HIS A 213 -3.39 -1.32 14.88
N ILE A 214 -4.36 -1.73 15.71
CA ILE A 214 -4.51 -3.17 16.03
C ILE A 214 -4.79 -4.00 14.77
N VAL A 215 -5.66 -3.53 13.88
CA VAL A 215 -5.94 -4.23 12.62
C VAL A 215 -4.72 -4.25 11.71
N GLN A 216 -3.97 -3.14 11.61
CA GLN A 216 -2.73 -3.12 10.86
C GLN A 216 -1.73 -4.15 11.39
N ILE A 217 -1.59 -4.26 12.71
CA ILE A 217 -0.68 -5.22 13.33
C ILE A 217 -1.13 -6.64 13.01
N ASP A 218 -2.44 -6.94 13.07
CA ASP A 218 -2.95 -8.26 12.71
C ASP A 218 -2.68 -8.62 11.25
N ILE A 219 -2.84 -7.65 10.32
CA ILE A 219 -2.48 -7.81 8.90
C ILE A 219 -0.99 -8.14 8.78
N PHE A 220 -0.12 -7.34 9.42
CA PHE A 220 1.33 -7.53 9.33
C PHE A 220 1.83 -8.80 10.03
N SER A 221 1.19 -9.22 11.12
CA SER A 221 1.53 -10.45 11.83
C SER A 221 0.94 -11.72 11.19
N GLY A 222 0.07 -11.59 10.18
CA GLY A 222 -0.65 -12.71 9.57
C GLY A 222 -1.74 -13.31 10.47
N ASP A 223 -2.24 -12.55 11.45
CA ASP A 223 -3.25 -13.00 12.40
C ASP A 223 -4.66 -12.74 11.85
N HIS A 224 -5.04 -13.54 10.85
CA HIS A 224 -6.30 -13.32 10.12
C HIS A 224 -7.56 -13.50 10.96
N ILE A 225 -7.47 -14.25 12.07
CA ILE A 225 -8.60 -14.46 12.99
C ILE A 225 -8.88 -13.16 13.75
N ASN A 226 -7.86 -12.59 14.39
CA ASN A 226 -8.02 -11.33 15.13
C ASN A 226 -8.25 -10.16 14.19
N MET A 227 -7.64 -10.15 12.99
CA MET A 227 -7.91 -9.14 11.96
C MET A 227 -9.42 -9.02 11.67
N LYS A 228 -10.10 -10.14 11.41
CA LYS A 228 -11.56 -10.14 11.13
C LYS A 228 -12.37 -9.66 12.33
N LYS A 229 -11.98 -10.09 13.53
CA LYS A 229 -12.63 -9.67 14.78
C LYS A 229 -12.51 -8.16 14.99
N HIS A 230 -11.30 -7.61 14.91
CA HIS A 230 -11.04 -6.19 15.14
C HIS A 230 -11.62 -5.29 14.04
N LEU A 231 -11.69 -5.77 12.79
CA LEU A 231 -12.42 -5.07 11.72
C LEU A 231 -13.91 -4.92 12.05
N GLU A 232 -14.55 -5.97 12.56
CA GLU A 232 -15.96 -5.91 12.94
C GLU A 232 -16.18 -5.04 14.18
N GLU A 233 -15.26 -5.06 15.16
CA GLU A 233 -15.28 -4.14 16.30
C GLU A 233 -15.18 -2.67 15.86
N MET A 234 -14.25 -2.35 14.95
CA MET A 234 -14.13 -1.00 14.38
C MET A 234 -15.41 -0.57 13.64
N LYS A 235 -16.01 -1.46 12.85
CA LYS A 235 -17.27 -1.20 12.16
C LYS A 235 -18.42 -0.92 13.14
N ASN A 236 -18.50 -1.69 14.23
CA ASN A 236 -19.52 -1.48 15.26
C ASN A 236 -19.36 -0.12 15.95
N LYS A 237 -18.12 0.37 16.13
CA LYS A 237 -17.87 1.72 16.67
C LYS A 237 -18.45 2.83 15.79
N ALA A 238 -18.36 2.70 14.46
CA ALA A 238 -18.98 3.66 13.53
C ALA A 238 -20.51 3.76 13.66
N LEU A 239 -21.17 2.72 14.19
CA LEU A 239 -22.61 2.70 14.40
C LEU A 239 -23.01 3.37 15.72
N GLU A 240 -22.09 3.55 16.66
CA GLU A 240 -22.35 4.19 17.96
C GLU A 240 -22.46 5.72 17.84
N LYS A 241 -21.70 6.34 16.93
CA LYS A 241 -21.62 7.80 16.78
C LYS A 241 -21.53 8.22 15.32
N ASP A 242 -22.52 8.98 14.86
CA ASP A 242 -22.58 9.48 13.48
C ASP A 242 -21.36 10.31 13.07
N GLU A 243 -20.77 11.05 14.01
CA GLU A 243 -19.57 11.88 13.78
C GLU A 243 -18.32 11.07 13.44
N GLU A 244 -18.26 9.78 13.80
CA GLU A 244 -17.10 8.90 13.59
C GLU A 244 -17.17 8.12 12.26
N LYS A 245 -18.35 8.10 11.60
CA LYS A 245 -18.58 7.31 10.37
C LYS A 245 -17.60 7.63 9.26
N ALA A 246 -17.32 8.91 9.03
CA ALA A 246 -16.40 9.33 7.97
C ALA A 246 -14.97 8.86 8.23
N HIS A 247 -14.50 8.90 9.49
CA HIS A 247 -13.17 8.43 9.86
C HIS A 247 -13.06 6.91 9.75
N VAL A 248 -14.05 6.18 10.26
CA VAL A 248 -14.04 4.70 10.14
C VAL A 248 -14.15 4.25 8.68
N ALA A 249 -14.96 4.91 7.86
CA ALA A 249 -15.05 4.60 6.44
C ALA A 249 -13.70 4.76 5.75
N TRP A 250 -12.97 5.85 6.04
CA TRP A 250 -11.62 6.05 5.52
C TRP A 250 -10.64 4.97 6.00
N PHE A 251 -10.64 4.65 7.31
CA PHE A 251 -9.78 3.59 7.86
C PHE A 251 -10.03 2.25 7.20
N LEU A 252 -11.30 1.85 7.07
CA LEU A 252 -11.68 0.60 6.40
C LEU A 252 -11.25 0.61 4.94
N GLY A 253 -11.39 1.72 4.21
CA GLY A 253 -10.91 1.84 2.83
C GLY A 253 -9.39 1.76 2.69
N THR A 254 -8.65 2.27 3.66
CA THR A 254 -7.18 2.14 3.72
C THR A 254 -6.76 0.71 4.09
N LEU A 255 -7.45 0.09 5.05
CA LEU A 255 -7.20 -1.29 5.47
C LEU A 255 -7.54 -2.28 4.36
N SER A 256 -8.61 -2.07 3.60
CA SER A 256 -8.99 -2.96 2.50
C SER A 256 -7.88 -3.04 1.43
N LYS A 257 -7.22 -1.92 1.10
CA LYS A 257 -6.03 -1.93 0.23
C LYS A 257 -4.89 -2.78 0.81
N LYS A 258 -4.58 -2.62 2.11
CA LYS A 258 -3.53 -3.43 2.76
C LYS A 258 -3.87 -4.93 2.79
N ILE A 259 -5.15 -5.26 2.98
CA ILE A 259 -5.66 -6.63 2.93
C ILE A 259 -5.57 -7.19 1.50
N GLN A 260 -5.84 -6.36 0.50
CA GLN A 260 -5.65 -6.68 -0.92
C GLN A 260 -4.19 -7.04 -1.23
N ASP A 261 -3.25 -6.23 -0.74
CA ASP A 261 -1.81 -6.39 -1.00
C ASP A 261 -1.25 -7.73 -0.48
N ILE A 262 -1.88 -8.30 0.56
CA ILE A 262 -1.53 -9.63 1.10
C ILE A 262 -2.34 -10.78 0.48
N GLY A 263 -3.13 -10.51 -0.57
CA GLY A 263 -3.86 -11.52 -1.34
C GLY A 263 -5.18 -11.99 -0.73
N LEU A 264 -5.67 -11.34 0.33
CA LEU A 264 -6.95 -11.66 0.96
C LEU A 264 -8.10 -10.92 0.26
N TYR A 265 -8.36 -11.28 -0.99
CA TYR A 265 -9.26 -10.57 -1.89
C TYR A 265 -10.71 -10.49 -1.38
N GLU A 266 -11.18 -11.53 -0.69
CA GLU A 266 -12.54 -11.60 -0.19
C GLU A 266 -12.75 -10.71 1.03
N GLU A 267 -11.82 -10.77 1.99
CA GLU A 267 -11.80 -9.89 3.15
C GLU A 267 -11.62 -8.43 2.74
N SER A 268 -10.77 -8.16 1.75
CA SER A 268 -10.58 -6.83 1.17
C SER A 268 -11.88 -6.28 0.59
N ALA A 269 -12.57 -7.06 -0.25
CA ALA A 269 -13.85 -6.70 -0.84
C ALA A 269 -14.93 -6.45 0.24
N ALA A 270 -15.04 -7.33 1.24
CA ALA A 270 -15.98 -7.13 2.34
C ALA A 270 -15.68 -5.86 3.16
N THR A 271 -14.39 -5.55 3.37
CA THR A 271 -13.96 -4.38 4.12
C THR A 271 -14.28 -3.07 3.39
N ILE A 272 -14.03 -3.01 2.07
CA ILE A 272 -14.35 -1.80 1.29
C ILE A 272 -15.86 -1.61 1.10
N GLU A 273 -16.65 -2.69 1.04
CA GLU A 273 -18.11 -2.61 1.04
C GLU A 273 -18.63 -2.00 2.36
N ALA A 274 -18.05 -2.41 3.49
CA ALA A 274 -18.39 -1.81 4.78
C ALA A 274 -18.03 -0.32 4.83
N ALA A 275 -16.86 0.06 4.31
CA ALA A 275 -16.45 1.46 4.20
C ALA A 275 -17.43 2.28 3.35
N PHE A 276 -17.78 1.77 2.16
CA PHE A 276 -18.68 2.45 1.23
C PHE A 276 -20.10 2.55 1.77
N ALA A 277 -20.58 1.56 2.53
CA ALA A 277 -21.87 1.61 3.19
C ALA A 277 -21.96 2.73 4.25
N LEU A 278 -20.83 3.08 4.88
CA LEU A 278 -20.76 4.19 5.85
C LEU A 278 -20.74 5.56 5.17
N GLN A 279 -20.16 5.66 3.97
CA GLN A 279 -20.04 6.90 3.18
C GLN A 279 -20.24 6.64 1.67
N PRO A 280 -21.49 6.46 1.21
CA PRO A 280 -21.78 6.08 -0.19
C PRO A 280 -21.45 7.17 -1.23
N ASP A 281 -21.42 8.43 -0.79
CA ASP A 281 -21.17 9.59 -1.65
C ASP A 281 -19.69 9.99 -1.70
N ASP A 282 -18.79 9.23 -1.04
CA ASP A 282 -17.36 9.51 -1.04
C ASP A 282 -16.70 9.02 -2.35
N GLU A 283 -16.23 9.98 -3.16
CA GLU A 283 -15.60 9.70 -4.46
C GLU A 283 -14.31 8.89 -4.36
N GLU A 284 -13.53 9.07 -3.28
CA GLU A 284 -12.29 8.32 -3.09
C GLU A 284 -12.62 6.87 -2.72
N LEU A 285 -13.55 6.62 -1.80
CA LEU A 285 -13.99 5.26 -1.49
C LEU A 285 -14.57 4.54 -2.71
N TYR A 286 -15.32 5.26 -3.57
CA TYR A 286 -15.81 4.68 -4.82
C TYR A 286 -14.68 4.22 -5.75
N LYS A 287 -13.61 5.02 -5.88
CA LYS A 287 -12.42 4.64 -6.68
C LYS A 287 -11.75 3.39 -6.09
N ILE A 288 -11.53 3.37 -4.77
CA ILE A 288 -10.92 2.22 -4.07
C ILE A 288 -11.76 0.96 -4.24
N LYS A 289 -13.08 1.08 -4.06
CA LYS A 289 -14.04 -0.01 -4.24
C LYS A 289 -13.97 -0.59 -5.64
N ARG A 290 -14.00 0.27 -6.67
CA ARG A 290 -13.92 -0.18 -8.07
C ARG A 290 -12.64 -0.96 -8.35
N GLU A 291 -11.50 -0.52 -7.82
CA GLU A 291 -10.22 -1.22 -7.97
C GLU A 291 -10.24 -2.59 -7.30
N ILE A 292 -10.71 -2.65 -6.05
CA ILE A 292 -10.80 -3.90 -5.28
C ILE A 292 -11.78 -4.88 -5.90
N ASP A 293 -12.98 -4.44 -6.28
CA ASP A 293 -14.01 -5.28 -6.90
C ASP A 293 -13.55 -5.90 -8.21
N ALA A 294 -12.83 -5.13 -9.04
CA ALA A 294 -12.30 -5.62 -10.31
C ALA A 294 -11.32 -6.79 -10.07
N GLN A 295 -10.42 -6.64 -9.12
CA GLN A 295 -9.46 -7.69 -8.80
C GLN A 295 -10.12 -8.87 -8.07
N TYR A 296 -11.03 -8.62 -7.12
CA TYR A 296 -11.81 -9.68 -6.46
C TYR A 296 -12.62 -10.50 -7.48
N GLY A 297 -13.27 -9.87 -8.45
CA GLY A 297 -14.03 -10.54 -9.50
C GLY A 297 -13.20 -11.52 -10.33
N ILE A 298 -11.94 -11.15 -10.63
CA ILE A 298 -10.98 -12.02 -11.32
C ILE A 298 -10.62 -13.23 -10.46
N TYR A 299 -10.19 -13.02 -9.21
CA TYR A 299 -9.77 -14.12 -8.32
C TYR A 299 -10.94 -15.02 -7.89
N ALA A 300 -12.14 -14.47 -7.75
CA ALA A 300 -13.34 -15.26 -7.50
C ALA A 300 -13.69 -16.19 -8.67
N GLN A 301 -13.44 -15.75 -9.92
CA GLN A 301 -13.57 -16.63 -11.08
C GLN A 301 -12.44 -17.66 -11.14
N LEU A 302 -11.20 -17.29 -10.78
CA LEU A 302 -10.05 -18.21 -10.79
C LEU A 302 -10.28 -19.39 -9.85
N ARG A 303 -10.68 -19.13 -8.59
CA ARG A 303 -11.02 -20.19 -7.62
C ARG A 303 -12.06 -21.17 -8.14
N LYS A 304 -13.11 -20.65 -8.82
CA LYS A 304 -14.14 -21.51 -9.43
C LYS A 304 -13.60 -22.31 -10.62
N LEU A 305 -12.74 -21.71 -11.43
CA LEU A 305 -12.12 -22.37 -12.58
C LEU A 305 -11.18 -23.51 -12.15
N GLU A 306 -10.42 -23.33 -11.08
CA GLU A 306 -9.54 -24.36 -10.50
C GLU A 306 -10.30 -25.62 -10.07
N GLU A 307 -11.55 -25.46 -9.63
CA GLU A 307 -12.45 -26.56 -9.27
C GLU A 307 -13.25 -27.11 -10.47
N ASP A 308 -13.27 -26.40 -11.60
CA ASP A 308 -14.06 -26.74 -12.78
C ASP A 308 -13.37 -27.80 -13.65
N THR A 309 -13.66 -29.06 -13.33
CA THR A 309 -13.18 -30.23 -14.10
C THR A 309 -13.64 -30.27 -15.58
N ALA A 310 -14.57 -29.39 -16.00
CA ALA A 310 -15.05 -29.33 -17.37
C ALA A 310 -14.11 -28.51 -18.29
N ILE A 311 -13.13 -27.80 -17.74
CA ILE A 311 -12.11 -27.04 -18.46
C ILE A 311 -10.73 -27.62 -18.08
N LYS A 312 -9.81 -27.76 -19.04
CA LYS A 312 -8.45 -28.22 -18.75
C LYS A 312 -7.75 -27.34 -17.70
N SER A 313 -7.12 -27.95 -16.70
CA SER A 313 -6.40 -27.27 -15.62
C SER A 313 -5.26 -26.37 -16.14
N SER A 314 -4.63 -26.72 -17.26
CA SER A 314 -3.60 -25.92 -17.91
C SER A 314 -4.07 -24.51 -18.31
N LEU A 315 -5.38 -24.30 -18.56
CA LEU A 315 -5.91 -22.96 -18.77
C LEU A 315 -6.00 -22.18 -17.46
N ALA A 316 -6.33 -22.83 -16.34
CA ALA A 316 -6.29 -22.19 -15.02
C ALA A 316 -4.85 -21.79 -14.67
N GLU A 317 -3.87 -22.69 -14.86
CA GLU A 317 -2.44 -22.43 -14.65
C GLU A 317 -1.93 -21.27 -15.52
N MET A 318 -2.32 -21.24 -16.80
CA MET A 318 -2.01 -20.12 -17.70
C MET A 318 -2.55 -18.79 -17.16
N LEU A 319 -3.81 -18.77 -16.71
CA LEU A 319 -4.48 -17.54 -16.26
C LEU A 319 -3.97 -17.09 -14.89
N GLU A 320 -3.70 -18.01 -13.98
CA GLU A 320 -3.01 -17.74 -12.72
C GLU A 320 -1.64 -17.11 -12.97
N PHE A 321 -0.88 -17.64 -13.93
CA PHE A 321 0.40 -17.07 -14.31
C PHE A 321 0.28 -15.64 -14.85
N GLU A 322 -0.75 -15.33 -15.65
CA GLU A 322 -0.99 -13.97 -16.15
C GLU A 322 -1.22 -12.95 -15.02
N LEU A 323 -1.81 -13.37 -13.90
CA LEU A 323 -2.05 -12.51 -12.73
C LEU A 323 -0.77 -12.22 -11.94
N HIS A 324 0.26 -13.06 -12.07
CA HIS A 324 1.50 -12.97 -11.29
C HIS A 324 2.72 -12.59 -12.15
N ILE A 325 2.51 -12.02 -13.34
CA ILE A 325 3.61 -11.52 -14.17
C ILE A 325 4.38 -10.41 -13.42
N CYS A 326 5.72 -10.48 -13.45
CA CYS A 326 6.62 -9.60 -12.69
C CYS A 326 6.58 -8.09 -13.06
N GLY A 327 5.62 -7.59 -13.84
CA GLY A 327 5.46 -6.20 -14.25
C GLY A 327 6.51 -5.68 -15.26
N ASN A 328 7.68 -6.31 -15.35
CA ASN A 328 8.72 -5.93 -16.31
C ASN A 328 8.35 -6.40 -17.73
N LYS A 329 8.02 -5.43 -18.60
CA LYS A 329 7.63 -5.67 -20.00
C LYS A 329 8.71 -6.39 -20.84
N TYR A 330 9.97 -6.34 -20.41
CA TYR A 330 11.10 -6.96 -21.09
C TYR A 330 11.63 -8.22 -20.39
N CYS A 331 10.91 -8.73 -19.37
CA CYS A 331 11.29 -9.97 -18.71
C CYS A 331 11.22 -11.15 -19.68
N LEU A 332 12.39 -11.68 -20.07
CA LEU A 332 12.50 -12.78 -21.01
C LEU A 332 11.85 -14.05 -20.44
N ASP A 333 12.05 -14.34 -19.16
CA ASP A 333 11.49 -15.51 -18.48
C ASP A 333 9.95 -15.50 -18.54
N CYS A 334 9.31 -14.39 -18.17
CA CYS A 334 7.86 -14.30 -18.28
C CYS A 334 7.39 -14.49 -19.73
N LYS A 335 8.07 -13.84 -20.69
CA LYS A 335 7.68 -13.92 -22.11
C LYS A 335 7.81 -15.33 -22.68
N VAL A 336 8.80 -16.09 -22.24
CA VAL A 336 9.01 -17.49 -22.66
C VAL A 336 8.01 -18.42 -21.99
N THR A 337 7.72 -18.24 -20.69
CA THR A 337 6.67 -19.01 -20.00
C THR A 337 5.29 -18.76 -20.60
N GLN A 338 4.92 -17.49 -20.89
CA GLN A 338 3.69 -17.16 -21.62
C GLN A 338 3.63 -17.89 -22.97
N LEU A 339 4.76 -17.95 -23.69
CA LEU A 339 4.83 -18.64 -24.97
C LEU A 339 4.57 -20.13 -24.81
N PHE A 340 5.11 -20.80 -23.80
CA PHE A 340 4.90 -22.23 -23.59
C PHE A 340 3.43 -22.55 -23.31
N PHE A 341 2.78 -21.83 -22.40
CA PHE A 341 1.34 -21.99 -22.20
C PHE A 341 0.54 -21.78 -23.49
N GLU A 342 0.87 -20.74 -24.27
CA GLU A 342 0.21 -20.47 -25.55
C GLU A 342 0.49 -21.58 -26.58
N MET A 343 1.67 -22.20 -26.56
CA MET A 343 2.04 -23.32 -27.42
C MET A 343 1.24 -24.58 -27.11
N ASP A 344 1.03 -24.91 -25.83
CA ASP A 344 0.23 -26.07 -25.42
C ASP A 344 -1.20 -25.96 -25.95
N VAL A 345 -1.77 -24.75 -25.87
CA VAL A 345 -3.09 -24.45 -26.44
C VAL A 345 -3.11 -24.62 -27.95
N ILE A 346 -2.06 -24.18 -28.64
CA ILE A 346 -1.95 -24.26 -30.10
C ILE A 346 -1.72 -25.70 -30.57
N ALA A 347 -0.97 -26.51 -29.81
CA ALA A 347 -0.67 -27.91 -30.11
C ALA A 347 -1.96 -28.72 -30.18
N GLU A 348 -2.88 -28.48 -29.24
CA GLU A 348 -4.15 -29.17 -29.11
C GLU A 348 -5.34 -28.22 -29.34
N ILE A 349 -5.26 -27.37 -30.38
CA ILE A 349 -6.20 -26.26 -30.59
C ILE A 349 -7.68 -26.67 -30.59
N MET A 350 -8.01 -27.88 -31.07
CA MET A 350 -9.39 -28.34 -31.21
C MET A 350 -10.08 -28.59 -29.85
N PRO A 351 -9.53 -29.38 -28.92
CA PRO A 351 -9.99 -29.44 -27.53
C PRO A 351 -10.08 -28.06 -26.87
N TYR A 352 -9.02 -27.26 -26.96
CA TYR A 352 -8.96 -25.97 -26.26
C TYR A 352 -9.97 -24.95 -26.77
N ARG A 353 -10.41 -24.99 -28.04
CA ARG A 353 -11.49 -24.11 -28.53
C ARG A 353 -12.78 -24.27 -27.74
N LYS A 354 -13.15 -25.51 -27.39
CA LYS A 354 -14.37 -25.77 -26.61
C LYS A 354 -14.22 -25.21 -25.20
N ASP A 355 -13.06 -25.41 -24.60
CA ASP A 355 -12.75 -24.95 -23.24
C ASP A 355 -12.66 -23.43 -23.18
N ILE A 356 -12.01 -22.79 -24.15
CA ILE A 356 -11.94 -21.33 -24.28
C ILE A 356 -13.34 -20.73 -24.52
N LEU A 357 -14.21 -21.40 -25.26
CA LEU A 357 -15.59 -20.96 -25.44
C LEU A 357 -16.40 -21.06 -24.13
N ARG A 358 -16.18 -22.11 -23.33
CA ARG A 358 -16.75 -22.23 -21.98
C ARG A 358 -16.21 -21.14 -21.07
N LEU A 359 -14.89 -20.92 -21.08
CA LEU A 359 -14.22 -19.84 -20.35
C LEU A 359 -14.84 -18.48 -20.67
N LYS A 360 -15.04 -18.16 -21.94
CA LYS A 360 -15.67 -16.91 -22.40
C LYS A 360 -17.05 -16.65 -21.80
N ASN A 361 -17.84 -17.71 -21.60
CA ASN A 361 -19.22 -17.60 -21.15
C ASN A 361 -19.34 -17.68 -19.62
N SER A 362 -18.58 -18.56 -18.98
CA SER A 362 -18.67 -18.83 -17.54
C SER A 362 -17.72 -17.95 -16.70
N TYR A 363 -16.60 -17.52 -17.29
CA TYR A 363 -15.53 -16.80 -16.60
C TYR A 363 -15.04 -15.60 -17.45
N PRO A 364 -15.90 -14.61 -17.71
CA PRO A 364 -15.60 -13.52 -18.64
C PRO A 364 -14.42 -12.63 -18.22
N GLU A 365 -14.19 -12.45 -16.91
CA GLU A 365 -13.08 -11.62 -16.42
C GLU A 365 -11.74 -12.32 -16.67
N LEU A 366 -11.68 -13.64 -16.42
CA LEU A 366 -10.51 -14.45 -16.76
C LEU A 366 -10.27 -14.49 -18.27
N TYR A 367 -11.33 -14.66 -19.06
CA TYR A 367 -11.22 -14.61 -20.52
C TYR A 367 -10.61 -13.28 -21.00
N ASN A 368 -10.98 -12.17 -20.37
CA ASN A 368 -10.48 -10.84 -20.74
C ASN A 368 -8.98 -10.66 -20.50
N LEU A 369 -8.36 -11.42 -19.58
CA LEU A 369 -6.91 -11.36 -19.31
C LEU A 369 -6.06 -11.68 -20.56
N LYS A 370 -6.51 -12.64 -21.38
CA LYS A 370 -5.85 -13.05 -22.63
C LYS A 370 -6.78 -12.98 -23.85
N LYS A 371 -7.68 -12.00 -23.87
CA LYS A 371 -8.72 -11.84 -24.89
C LYS A 371 -8.20 -11.98 -26.32
N ASP A 372 -7.15 -11.24 -26.68
CA ASP A 372 -6.62 -11.22 -28.05
C ASP A 372 -6.10 -12.59 -28.51
N PHE A 373 -5.47 -13.33 -27.59
CA PHE A 373 -5.00 -14.69 -27.85
C PHE A 373 -6.18 -15.65 -28.01
N PHE A 374 -7.14 -15.62 -27.08
CA PHE A 374 -8.31 -16.48 -27.11
C PHE A 374 -9.21 -16.21 -28.33
N ASP A 375 -9.45 -14.96 -28.68
CA ASP A 375 -10.19 -14.58 -29.90
C ASP A 375 -9.47 -15.10 -31.16
N SER A 376 -8.13 -15.13 -31.16
CA SER A 376 -7.35 -15.70 -32.26
C SER A 376 -7.49 -17.22 -32.34
N VAL A 377 -7.48 -17.93 -31.21
CA VAL A 377 -7.68 -19.39 -31.14
C VAL A 377 -9.08 -19.78 -31.63
N LEU A 378 -10.11 -19.02 -31.25
CA LEU A 378 -11.50 -19.23 -31.68
C LEU A 378 -11.74 -18.90 -33.16
N ASN A 379 -10.83 -18.19 -33.83
CA ASN A 379 -10.99 -17.79 -35.23
C ASN A 379 -10.50 -18.86 -36.22
N HIS A 380 -11.38 -19.79 -36.57
CA HIS A 380 -11.12 -20.85 -37.55
C HIS A 380 -10.59 -20.35 -38.91
N LYS A 381 -11.00 -19.15 -39.36
CA LYS A 381 -10.61 -18.62 -40.68
C LYS A 381 -9.15 -18.16 -40.73
N LYS A 382 -8.53 -17.90 -39.57
CA LYS A 382 -7.15 -17.40 -39.45
C LYS A 382 -6.23 -18.39 -38.75
N GLU A 383 -6.60 -19.66 -38.69
CA GLU A 383 -5.83 -20.70 -37.99
C GLU A 383 -4.41 -20.85 -38.56
N GLU A 384 -4.27 -20.97 -39.88
CA GLU A 384 -2.95 -21.09 -40.53
C GLU A 384 -2.07 -19.85 -40.25
N TYR A 385 -2.70 -18.67 -40.23
CA TYR A 385 -2.01 -17.42 -39.87
C TYR A 385 -1.56 -17.40 -38.41
N LEU A 386 -2.37 -17.93 -37.48
CA LEU A 386 -2.01 -18.08 -36.08
C LEU A 386 -0.79 -19.02 -35.93
N PHE A 387 -0.81 -20.17 -36.59
CA PHE A 387 0.33 -21.10 -36.60
C PHE A 387 1.61 -20.44 -37.13
N ASP A 388 1.52 -19.65 -38.20
CA ASP A 388 2.67 -18.92 -38.73
C ASP A 388 3.22 -17.85 -37.78
N ILE A 389 2.36 -17.14 -37.04
CA ILE A 389 2.78 -16.20 -35.99
C ILE A 389 3.59 -16.94 -34.92
N TYR A 390 3.07 -18.05 -34.44
CA TYR A 390 3.71 -18.78 -33.33
C TYR A 390 4.97 -19.50 -33.76
N ARG A 391 5.03 -20.04 -34.99
CA ARG A 391 6.28 -20.55 -35.58
C ARG A 391 7.39 -19.48 -35.59
N LYS A 392 7.05 -18.23 -35.91
CA LYS A 392 8.01 -17.11 -35.86
C LYS A 392 8.40 -16.74 -34.42
N LYS A 393 7.43 -16.70 -33.48
CA LYS A 393 7.70 -16.47 -32.05
C LYS A 393 8.66 -17.52 -31.49
N ILE A 394 8.39 -18.80 -31.72
CA ILE A 394 9.23 -19.92 -31.28
C ILE A 394 10.66 -19.78 -31.81
N ASN A 395 10.81 -19.56 -33.12
CA ASN A 395 12.14 -19.36 -33.73
C ASN A 395 12.89 -18.15 -33.17
N LYS A 396 12.17 -17.10 -32.77
CA LYS A 396 12.77 -15.93 -32.11
C LYS A 396 13.27 -16.31 -30.71
N TYR A 397 12.44 -16.91 -29.87
CA TYR A 397 12.82 -17.24 -28.49
C TYR A 397 13.84 -18.36 -28.40
N LYS A 398 13.78 -19.37 -29.28
CA LYS A 398 14.81 -20.41 -29.42
C LYS A 398 16.21 -19.84 -29.70
N LYS A 399 16.30 -18.70 -30.41
CA LYS A 399 17.58 -18.01 -30.64
C LYS A 399 18.04 -17.18 -29.43
N LEU A 400 17.10 -16.72 -28.60
CA LEU A 400 17.39 -15.86 -27.45
C LEU A 400 17.76 -16.66 -26.20
N CYS A 401 17.13 -17.83 -26.01
CA CYS A 401 17.31 -18.70 -24.84
C CYS A 401 17.21 -20.18 -25.25
N PRO A 402 18.15 -20.70 -26.07
CA PRO A 402 18.13 -22.07 -26.59
C PRO A 402 18.00 -23.14 -25.49
N GLU A 403 18.63 -22.93 -24.34
CA GLU A 403 18.63 -23.83 -23.19
C GLU A 403 17.22 -24.16 -22.66
N ARG A 404 16.25 -23.26 -22.84
CA ARG A 404 14.85 -23.50 -22.44
C ARG A 404 14.06 -24.36 -23.42
N PHE A 405 14.59 -24.61 -24.62
CA PHE A 405 13.94 -25.38 -25.69
C PHE A 405 14.60 -26.74 -25.94
N GLU A 406 15.61 -27.11 -25.14
CA GLU A 406 16.43 -28.31 -25.29
C GLU A 406 15.91 -29.52 -24.47
N LEU A 407 14.83 -29.38 -23.70
CA LEU A 407 14.38 -30.40 -22.74
C LEU A 407 13.44 -31.49 -23.29
N ASP A 408 12.97 -31.41 -24.54
CA ASP A 408 12.07 -32.42 -25.15
C ASP A 408 12.48 -32.81 -26.58
N ASP A 409 13.71 -33.25 -26.75
CA ASP A 409 14.14 -33.95 -27.97
C ASP A 409 13.71 -35.43 -27.91
N ALA A 410 12.44 -35.72 -28.21
CA ALA A 410 12.09 -37.02 -28.79
C ALA A 410 10.84 -37.06 -29.68
N ASN A 411 9.73 -36.35 -29.40
CA ASN A 411 8.48 -36.64 -30.14
C ASN A 411 7.49 -35.48 -30.43
N GLU A 412 7.69 -34.27 -29.90
CA GLU A 412 6.68 -33.19 -30.07
C GLU A 412 6.97 -32.22 -31.24
N TYR A 413 8.21 -32.21 -31.73
CA TYR A 413 8.70 -31.25 -32.74
C TYR A 413 8.27 -31.54 -34.19
N GLU A 414 7.68 -32.70 -34.48
CA GLU A 414 7.35 -33.09 -35.85
C GLU A 414 6.05 -32.43 -36.36
N TYR A 415 5.16 -31.99 -35.46
CA TYR A 415 3.90 -31.32 -35.82
C TYR A 415 4.13 -29.90 -36.39
N TYR A 416 4.99 -29.10 -35.75
CA TYR A 416 5.18 -27.69 -36.11
C TYR A 416 6.10 -27.44 -37.33
N ASN A 417 6.87 -28.46 -37.72
CA ASN A 417 7.86 -28.42 -38.79
C ASN A 417 7.36 -28.98 -40.13
N GLN A 418 6.07 -29.26 -40.28
CA GLN A 418 5.53 -29.68 -41.58
C GLN A 418 5.74 -28.56 -42.62
N LYS A 419 6.70 -28.78 -43.52
CA LYS A 419 6.91 -27.96 -44.70
C LYS A 419 5.66 -28.06 -45.58
N PRO A 420 5.29 -27.01 -46.33
CA PRO A 420 4.22 -27.10 -47.32
C PRO A 420 4.45 -28.31 -48.22
N TYR A 421 3.47 -29.20 -48.31
CA TYR A 421 3.56 -30.40 -49.14
C TYR A 421 3.86 -30.01 -50.59
N ARG A 422 5.09 -30.28 -51.04
CA ARG A 422 5.47 -30.18 -52.45
C ARG A 422 5.15 -31.51 -53.11
N ARG A 423 4.15 -31.51 -53.97
CA ARG A 423 3.80 -32.67 -54.80
C ARG A 423 5.04 -33.08 -55.61
N PRO A 424 5.50 -34.34 -55.55
CA PRO A 424 6.66 -34.80 -56.31
C PRO A 424 6.39 -34.79 -57.82
N GLU A 425 5.11 -34.87 -58.20
CA GLU A 425 4.66 -34.86 -59.58
C GLU A 425 4.09 -33.49 -59.97
N PRO A 426 4.30 -33.05 -61.23
CA PRO A 426 3.67 -31.85 -61.76
C PRO A 426 2.16 -31.89 -61.55
N LYS A 427 1.58 -30.76 -61.12
CA LYS A 427 0.13 -30.63 -61.02
C LYS A 427 -0.47 -30.77 -62.41
N VAL A 428 -1.25 -31.83 -62.64
CA VAL A 428 -1.98 -32.05 -63.89
C VAL A 428 -2.86 -30.83 -64.18
N GLY A 429 -2.58 -30.13 -65.27
CA GLY A 429 -3.32 -28.97 -65.72
C GLY A 429 -4.72 -29.36 -66.19
N ARG A 430 -5.69 -28.45 -66.04
CA ARG A 430 -7.09 -28.69 -66.45
C ARG A 430 -7.24 -29.11 -67.93
N ASN A 431 -6.31 -28.70 -68.80
CA ASN A 431 -6.32 -29.02 -70.24
C ASN A 431 -5.39 -30.18 -70.63
N ASP A 432 -4.61 -30.73 -69.70
CA ASP A 432 -3.67 -31.83 -69.98
C ASP A 432 -4.40 -33.16 -70.19
N PRO A 433 -3.78 -34.14 -70.85
CA PRO A 433 -4.31 -35.50 -70.94
C PRO A 433 -4.62 -36.07 -69.55
N CYS A 434 -5.78 -36.71 -69.39
CA CYS A 434 -6.20 -37.26 -68.11
C CYS A 434 -5.34 -38.50 -67.76
N PRO A 435 -4.77 -38.59 -66.54
CA PRO A 435 -3.88 -39.68 -66.15
C PRO A 435 -4.52 -41.08 -66.13
N CYS A 436 -5.86 -41.17 -66.14
CA CYS A 436 -6.58 -42.45 -66.16
C CYS A 436 -6.58 -43.18 -67.51
N GLY A 437 -5.87 -42.65 -68.52
CA GLY A 437 -5.76 -43.28 -69.84
C GLY A 437 -6.99 -43.12 -70.74
N SER A 438 -7.97 -42.28 -70.35
CA SER A 438 -9.23 -42.11 -71.10
C SER A 438 -9.11 -41.35 -72.43
N GLY A 439 -7.93 -40.79 -72.75
CA GLY A 439 -7.71 -39.94 -73.93
C GLY A 439 -8.38 -38.56 -73.87
N LYS A 440 -9.13 -38.24 -72.81
CA LYS A 440 -9.81 -36.95 -72.62
C LYS A 440 -8.94 -35.95 -71.83
N LYS A 441 -9.20 -34.64 -71.98
CA LYS A 441 -8.59 -33.60 -71.12
C LYS A 441 -9.04 -33.78 -69.66
N TYR A 442 -8.17 -33.51 -68.69
CA TYR A 442 -8.43 -33.72 -67.25
C TYR A 442 -9.76 -33.10 -66.79
N LYS A 443 -10.07 -31.86 -67.20
CA LYS A 443 -11.35 -31.17 -66.87
C LYS A 443 -12.62 -31.81 -67.43
N LYS A 444 -12.50 -32.72 -68.42
CA LYS A 444 -13.61 -33.44 -69.05
C LYS A 444 -13.63 -34.93 -68.63
N CYS A 445 -12.85 -35.29 -67.61
CA CYS A 445 -12.74 -36.65 -67.06
C CYS A 445 -12.59 -36.58 -65.54
N CYS A 446 -11.49 -37.07 -64.94
CA CYS A 446 -11.31 -37.15 -63.49
C CYS A 446 -11.28 -35.80 -62.75
N GLY A 447 -11.04 -34.68 -63.47
CA GLY A 447 -11.10 -33.33 -62.92
C GLY A 447 -12.41 -32.58 -63.25
N GLY A 448 -13.43 -33.31 -63.72
CA GLY A 448 -14.76 -32.78 -63.98
C GLY A 448 -15.63 -32.88 -62.74
N SER A 449 -15.67 -31.80 -61.96
CA SER A 449 -16.78 -31.46 -61.06
C SER A 449 -17.52 -30.28 -61.68
#